data_AF-A0A520SHW3-F1
#
_entry.id   AF-A0A520SHW3-F1
#
_cell.length_a   1.000
_cell.length_b   1.000
_cell.length_c   1.000
_cell.angle_alpha   90.00
_cell.angle_beta   90.00
_cell.angle_gamma   90.00
#
_symmetry.space_group_name_H-M   'P 1'
#
loop_
_entity.id
_entity.type
_entity.pdbx_description
1 polymer ?
#
loop_
_entity_poly.entity_id
_entity_poly.type
_entity_poly.pdbx_seq_one_letter_code
_entity_poly.pdbx_strand_id
1 'polypeptide(L)'
;MEEGTLVPTAQQIADRAGVGIRSFFRHFADMDALFLAADEMLLDSYEALFGVEDRSGSLDERIARSVDLYFNAFDKLRQIILCTQALLWRFPKLRENYAWHQKRLRKELELWLPEAAALPVERREAIHAAASFEMWHRLREHQGLSQKLSCDIVTKLIAGLVSPQ
;
A
#
# COMPACT_ATOMS: atom_id res chain seq x y z
N MET A 1 -7.63 -9.68 7.92
CA MET A 1 -7.43 -9.46 9.36
C MET A 1 -8.51 -8.49 9.81
N GLU A 2 -9.56 -8.97 10.47
CA GLU A 2 -10.78 -8.17 10.74
C GLU A 2 -11.12 -8.00 12.24
N GLU A 3 -10.30 -8.52 13.17
CA GLU A 3 -10.69 -8.62 14.59
C GLU A 3 -9.73 -7.89 15.52
N GLY A 4 -9.71 -6.55 15.49
CA GLY A 4 -9.16 -5.67 16.55
C GLY A 4 -7.70 -5.89 17.00
N THR A 5 -7.00 -6.86 16.43
CA THR A 5 -5.68 -7.35 16.81
C THR A 5 -4.79 -7.15 15.60
N LEU A 6 -3.96 -6.13 15.67
CA LEU A 6 -3.11 -5.72 14.55
C LEU A 6 -2.08 -6.79 14.19
N VAL A 7 -1.56 -7.52 15.18
CA VAL A 7 -0.58 -8.59 15.01
C VAL A 7 -1.06 -9.83 15.79
N PRO A 8 -1.64 -10.84 15.13
CA PRO A 8 -2.11 -12.05 15.81
C PRO A 8 -0.95 -12.95 16.24
N THR A 9 -1.16 -13.71 17.31
CA THR A 9 -0.22 -14.74 17.76
C THR A 9 -0.38 -16.03 16.95
N ALA A 10 0.66 -16.88 16.94
CA ALA A 10 0.60 -18.20 16.29
C ALA A 10 -0.61 -19.03 16.77
N GLN A 11 -0.93 -18.95 18.06
CA GLN A 11 -2.09 -19.66 18.65
C GLN A 11 -3.40 -19.13 18.08
N GLN A 12 -3.60 -17.81 18.04
CA GLN A 12 -4.82 -17.21 17.47
C GLN A 12 -5.02 -17.58 15.99
N ILE A 13 -3.92 -17.64 15.21
CA ILE A 13 -3.98 -18.04 13.81
C ILE A 13 -4.33 -19.52 13.68
N ALA A 14 -3.70 -20.39 14.48
CA ALA A 14 -3.97 -21.81 14.50
C ALA A 14 -5.43 -22.11 14.87
N ASP A 15 -5.94 -21.45 15.92
CA ASP A 15 -7.33 -21.57 16.37
C ASP A 15 -8.30 -21.14 15.27
N ARG A 16 -8.05 -19.99 14.63
CA ARG A 16 -8.87 -19.48 13.52
C ARG A 16 -8.85 -20.41 12.30
N ALA A 17 -7.72 -21.04 12.02
CA ALA A 17 -7.58 -22.00 10.93
C ALA A 17 -8.15 -23.39 11.28
N GLY A 18 -8.60 -23.61 12.52
CA GLY A 18 -9.10 -24.91 12.97
C GLY A 18 -8.01 -25.99 13.03
N VAL A 19 -6.74 -25.61 13.20
CA VAL A 19 -5.60 -26.53 13.26
C VAL A 19 -4.91 -26.47 14.62
N GLY A 20 -4.39 -27.61 15.08
CA GLY A 20 -3.58 -27.63 16.30
C GLY A 20 -2.24 -26.90 16.11
N ILE A 21 -1.75 -26.26 17.18
CA ILE A 21 -0.52 -25.45 17.14
C ILE A 21 0.73 -26.22 16.65
N ARG A 22 0.81 -27.54 16.92
CA ARG A 22 1.89 -28.40 16.39
C ARG A 22 1.78 -28.60 14.88
N SER A 23 0.56 -28.75 14.36
CA SER A 23 0.32 -28.85 12.91
C SER A 23 0.67 -27.53 12.23
N PHE A 24 0.32 -26.39 12.83
CA PHE A 24 0.72 -25.07 12.36
C PHE A 24 2.24 -24.96 12.18
N PHE A 25 3.02 -25.29 13.24
CA PHE A 25 4.48 -25.19 13.18
C PHE A 25 5.16 -26.23 12.28
N ARG A 26 4.42 -27.25 11.82
CA ARG A 26 4.91 -28.16 10.78
C ARG A 26 4.90 -27.53 9.39
N HIS A 27 4.01 -26.57 9.14
CA HIS A 27 3.93 -25.84 7.88
C HIS A 27 4.78 -24.56 7.90
N PHE A 28 4.86 -23.88 9.04
CA PHE A 28 5.60 -22.64 9.20
C PHE A 28 6.57 -22.78 10.38
N ALA A 29 7.88 -22.68 10.12
CA ALA A 29 8.88 -22.81 11.18
C ALA A 29 8.69 -21.77 12.30
N ASP A 30 8.23 -20.58 11.94
CA ASP A 30 7.89 -19.49 12.85
C ASP A 30 6.88 -18.53 12.19
N MET A 31 6.60 -17.42 12.86
CA MET A 31 5.71 -16.37 12.35
C MET A 31 6.30 -15.63 11.14
N ASP A 32 7.62 -15.50 11.03
CA ASP A 32 8.26 -14.82 9.90
C ASP A 32 8.02 -15.65 8.62
N ALA A 33 8.23 -16.96 8.70
CA ALA A 33 7.91 -17.90 7.61
C ALA A 33 6.43 -17.84 7.18
N LEU A 34 5.50 -17.69 8.14
CA LEU A 34 4.09 -17.48 7.83
C LEU A 34 3.86 -16.16 7.08
N PHE A 35 4.39 -15.05 7.58
CA PHE A 35 4.15 -13.74 6.96
C PHE A 35 4.72 -13.66 5.55
N LEU A 36 5.88 -14.29 5.29
CA LEU A 36 6.46 -14.37 3.97
C LEU A 36 5.62 -15.21 3.00
N ALA A 37 5.15 -16.37 3.44
CA ALA A 37 4.27 -17.20 2.63
C ALA A 37 2.93 -16.49 2.33
N ALA A 38 2.40 -15.73 3.30
CA ALA A 38 1.19 -14.94 3.10
C ALA A 38 1.40 -13.79 2.11
N ASP A 39 2.53 -13.09 2.17
CA ASP A 39 2.90 -12.04 1.21
C ASP A 39 3.03 -12.61 -0.21
N GLU A 40 3.72 -13.74 -0.37
CA GLU A 40 3.88 -14.42 -1.66
C GLU A 40 2.53 -14.87 -2.23
N MET A 41 1.69 -15.50 -1.42
CA MET A 41 0.37 -15.98 -1.85
C MET A 41 -0.56 -14.85 -2.27
N LEU A 42 -0.45 -13.68 -1.64
CA LEU A 42 -1.36 -12.55 -1.88
C LEU A 42 -0.82 -11.53 -2.88
N LEU A 43 0.43 -11.68 -3.34
CA LEU A 43 1.10 -10.75 -4.23
C LEU A 43 0.26 -10.43 -5.47
N ASP A 44 -0.13 -11.44 -6.25
CA ASP A 44 -0.92 -11.26 -7.48
C ASP A 44 -2.25 -10.54 -7.20
N SER A 45 -2.89 -10.83 -6.06
CA SER A 45 -4.14 -10.20 -5.66
C SER A 45 -3.96 -8.71 -5.34
N TYR A 46 -2.82 -8.33 -4.77
CA TYR A 46 -2.50 -6.93 -4.50
C TYR A 46 -2.11 -6.20 -5.77
N GLU A 47 -1.34 -6.84 -6.66
CA GLU A 47 -0.94 -6.25 -7.93
C GLU A 47 -2.15 -5.97 -8.81
N ALA A 48 -3.13 -6.87 -8.83
CA ALA A 48 -4.38 -6.69 -9.57
C ALA A 48 -5.17 -5.44 -9.14
N LEU A 49 -4.99 -4.93 -7.91
CA LEU A 49 -5.65 -3.70 -7.45
C LEU A 49 -5.10 -2.44 -8.14
N PHE A 50 -3.92 -2.50 -8.72
CA PHE A 50 -3.28 -1.39 -9.41
C PHE A 50 -3.22 -1.59 -10.94
N GLY A 51 -3.58 -2.78 -11.42
CA GLY A 51 -3.60 -3.10 -12.84
C GLY A 51 -4.71 -2.33 -13.56
N VAL A 52 -4.34 -1.58 -14.60
CA VAL A 52 -5.29 -0.94 -15.52
C VAL A 52 -4.90 -1.18 -16.97
N GLU A 53 -5.91 -1.31 -17.84
CA GLU A 53 -5.75 -1.52 -19.28
C GLU A 53 -5.35 -0.23 -20.01
N ASP A 54 -5.86 0.92 -19.55
CA ASP A 54 -5.62 2.21 -20.18
C ASP A 54 -5.25 3.30 -19.16
N ARG A 55 -4.14 3.99 -19.44
CA ARG A 55 -3.62 5.15 -18.69
C ARG A 55 -3.67 6.43 -19.51
N SER A 56 -4.30 6.43 -20.69
CA SER A 56 -4.44 7.60 -21.55
C SER A 56 -5.36 8.67 -20.93
N GLY A 57 -5.26 9.89 -21.46
CA GLY A 57 -6.04 11.05 -21.03
C GLY A 57 -5.17 12.28 -20.80
N SER A 58 -5.83 13.39 -20.51
CA SER A 58 -5.16 14.61 -20.05
C SER A 58 -4.41 14.37 -18.74
N LEU A 59 -3.46 15.26 -18.42
CA LEU A 59 -2.70 15.16 -17.17
C LEU A 59 -3.62 15.15 -15.95
N ASP A 60 -4.61 16.04 -15.91
CA ASP A 60 -5.56 16.14 -14.80
C ASP A 60 -6.38 14.85 -14.62
N GLU A 61 -6.84 14.25 -15.73
CA GLU A 61 -7.56 12.97 -15.69
C GLU A 61 -6.68 11.84 -15.16
N ARG A 62 -5.41 11.76 -15.60
CA ARG A 62 -4.47 10.74 -15.12
C ARG A 62 -4.13 10.91 -13.65
N ILE A 63 -3.97 12.14 -13.18
CA ILE A 63 -3.76 12.42 -11.74
C ILE A 63 -4.99 11.98 -10.94
N ALA A 64 -6.19 12.38 -11.33
CA ALA A 64 -7.41 12.00 -10.61
C ALA A 64 -7.60 10.48 -10.56
N ARG A 65 -7.47 9.81 -11.72
CA ARG A 65 -7.65 8.35 -11.83
C ARG A 65 -6.59 7.57 -11.04
N SER A 66 -5.33 8.00 -11.06
CA SER A 66 -4.27 7.34 -10.28
C SER A 66 -4.48 7.51 -8.77
N VAL A 67 -4.89 8.69 -8.30
CA VAL A 67 -5.21 8.92 -6.89
C VAL A 67 -6.38 8.04 -6.45
N ASP A 68 -7.47 7.99 -7.23
CA ASP A 68 -8.62 7.14 -6.94
C ASP A 68 -8.24 5.66 -6.90
N LEU A 69 -7.42 5.19 -7.84
CA LEU A 69 -6.92 3.82 -7.87
C LEU A 69 -6.16 3.47 -6.57
N TYR A 70 -5.22 4.33 -6.17
CA TYR A 70 -4.41 4.12 -4.97
C TYR A 70 -5.27 4.13 -3.72
N PHE A 71 -6.19 5.09 -3.60
CA PHE A 71 -7.04 5.23 -2.43
C PHE A 71 -7.99 4.04 -2.28
N ASN A 72 -8.58 3.57 -3.38
CA ASN A 72 -9.41 2.37 -3.40
C ASN A 72 -8.60 1.11 -3.04
N ALA A 73 -7.35 1.01 -3.48
CA ALA A 73 -6.46 -0.08 -3.09
C ALA A 73 -6.13 0.00 -1.59
N PHE A 74 -5.83 1.19 -1.06
CA PHE A 74 -5.52 1.37 0.36
C PHE A 74 -6.71 1.09 1.28
N ASP A 75 -7.94 1.43 0.88
CA ASP A 75 -9.15 1.05 1.63
C ASP A 75 -9.24 -0.48 1.82
N LYS A 76 -8.84 -1.26 0.82
CA LYS A 76 -8.81 -2.73 0.87
C LYS A 76 -7.60 -3.28 1.62
N LEU A 77 -6.44 -2.64 1.47
CA LEU A 77 -5.15 -3.14 1.96
C LEU A 77 -4.77 -2.62 3.35
N ARG A 78 -5.48 -1.61 3.90
CA ARG A 78 -5.16 -0.91 5.16
C ARG A 78 -4.68 -1.85 6.26
N GLN A 79 -5.47 -2.88 6.57
CA GLN A 79 -5.18 -3.76 7.70
C GLN A 79 -3.87 -4.53 7.53
N ILE A 80 -3.59 -4.95 6.30
CA ILE A 80 -2.38 -5.68 5.96
C ILE A 80 -1.18 -4.74 6.00
N ILE A 81 -1.30 -3.54 5.43
CA ILE A 81 -0.23 -2.54 5.45
C ILE A 81 0.11 -2.16 6.90
N LEU A 82 -0.88 -1.89 7.76
CA LEU A 82 -0.65 -1.55 9.16
C LEU A 82 -0.03 -2.70 9.96
N CYS A 83 -0.48 -3.94 9.74
CA CYS A 83 0.14 -5.12 10.34
C CYS A 83 1.61 -5.24 9.93
N THR A 84 1.89 -5.13 8.62
CA THR A 84 3.23 -5.17 8.07
C THR A 84 4.12 -4.07 8.68
N GLN A 85 3.63 -2.82 8.71
CA GLN A 85 4.34 -1.68 9.30
C GLN A 85 4.70 -1.88 10.78
N ALA A 86 3.78 -2.45 11.58
CA ALA A 86 4.02 -2.77 12.99
C ALA A 86 5.12 -3.83 13.20
N LEU A 87 5.40 -4.63 12.17
CA LEU A 87 6.29 -5.78 12.20
C LEU A 87 7.67 -5.53 11.58
N LEU A 88 7.85 -4.46 10.80
CA LEU A 88 9.08 -4.18 10.04
C LEU A 88 10.34 -4.05 10.91
N TRP A 89 10.20 -3.59 12.16
CA TRP A 89 11.34 -3.46 13.08
C TRP A 89 11.88 -4.83 13.50
N ARG A 90 11.01 -5.84 13.58
CA ARG A 90 11.29 -7.17 14.11
C ARG A 90 11.74 -8.16 13.04
N PHE A 91 11.17 -8.07 11.84
CA PHE A 91 11.36 -9.07 10.78
C PHE A 91 12.09 -8.46 9.57
N PRO A 92 13.41 -8.74 9.40
CA PRO A 92 14.20 -8.16 8.31
C PRO A 92 13.67 -8.51 6.92
N LYS A 93 13.22 -9.75 6.70
CA LYS A 93 12.73 -10.17 5.38
C LYS A 93 11.43 -9.47 4.99
N LEU A 94 10.51 -9.31 5.96
CA LEU A 94 9.29 -8.52 5.74
C LEU A 94 9.61 -7.05 5.40
N ARG A 95 10.66 -6.47 5.99
CA ARG A 95 11.15 -5.13 5.63
C ARG A 95 11.68 -5.06 4.20
N GLU A 96 12.40 -6.07 3.74
CA GLU A 96 12.86 -6.15 2.35
C GLU A 96 11.67 -6.23 1.38
N ASN A 97 10.69 -7.10 1.65
CA ASN A 97 9.50 -7.24 0.82
C ASN A 97 8.68 -5.95 0.80
N TYR A 98 8.44 -5.31 1.96
CA TYR A 98 7.76 -4.02 2.02
C TYR A 98 8.50 -2.95 1.20
N ALA A 99 9.83 -2.86 1.32
CA ALA A 99 10.61 -1.92 0.53
C ALA A 99 10.53 -2.20 -0.99
N TRP A 100 10.44 -3.47 -1.38
CA TRP A 100 10.21 -3.87 -2.77
C TRP A 100 8.82 -3.40 -3.26
N HIS A 101 7.78 -3.62 -2.46
CA HIS A 101 6.42 -3.14 -2.75
C HIS A 101 6.37 -1.62 -2.88
N GLN A 102 7.01 -0.88 -1.98
CA GLN A 102 7.09 0.59 -2.08
C GLN A 102 7.77 1.03 -3.39
N LYS A 103 8.86 0.36 -3.82
CA LYS A 103 9.49 0.64 -5.11
C LYS A 103 8.57 0.33 -6.29
N ARG A 104 7.77 -0.74 -6.21
CA ARG A 104 6.79 -1.11 -7.23
C ARG A 104 5.68 -0.06 -7.35
N LEU A 105 5.12 0.41 -6.23
CA LEU A 105 4.12 1.48 -6.21
C LEU A 105 4.65 2.79 -6.79
N ARG A 106 5.94 3.10 -6.61
CA ARG A 106 6.54 4.26 -7.27
C ARG A 106 6.58 4.12 -8.78
N LYS A 107 7.03 2.96 -9.27
CA LYS A 107 7.05 2.67 -10.71
C LYS A 107 5.66 2.72 -11.32
N GLU A 108 4.66 2.16 -10.63
CA GLU A 108 3.27 2.20 -11.07
C GLU A 108 2.75 3.64 -11.20
N LEU A 109 3.04 4.51 -10.23
CA LEU A 109 2.65 5.92 -10.31
C LEU A 109 3.36 6.65 -11.46
N GLU A 110 4.61 6.30 -11.73
CA GLU A 110 5.37 6.85 -12.87
C GLU A 110 4.86 6.35 -14.24
N LEU A 111 4.17 5.20 -14.30
CA LEU A 111 3.43 4.79 -15.52
C LEU A 111 2.19 5.65 -15.75
N TRP A 112 1.53 6.08 -14.67
CA TRP A 112 0.41 7.03 -14.75
C TRP A 112 0.86 8.45 -15.08
N LEU A 113 1.97 8.88 -14.48
CA LEU A 113 2.50 10.23 -14.55
C LEU A 113 3.98 10.22 -14.98
N PRO A 114 4.29 9.90 -16.25
CA PRO A 114 5.67 9.94 -16.75
C PRO A 114 6.34 11.31 -16.54
N GLU A 115 5.55 12.38 -16.50
CA GLU A 115 5.99 13.74 -16.18
C GLU A 115 6.66 13.83 -14.81
N ALA A 116 6.21 13.07 -13.82
CA ALA A 116 6.77 13.07 -12.48
C ALA A 116 8.23 12.56 -12.46
N ALA A 117 8.56 11.62 -13.35
CA ALA A 117 9.91 11.07 -13.45
C ALA A 117 10.94 12.09 -13.97
N ALA A 118 10.49 13.08 -14.76
CA ALA A 118 11.32 14.13 -15.35
C ALA A 118 11.54 15.34 -14.43
N LEU A 119 10.84 15.41 -13.29
CA LEU A 119 10.95 16.52 -12.35
C LEU A 119 12.22 16.43 -11.47
N PRO A 120 12.65 17.55 -10.88
CA PRO A 120 13.66 17.55 -9.82
C PRO A 120 13.30 16.59 -8.68
N VAL A 121 14.31 16.03 -8.03
CA VAL A 121 14.14 14.96 -7.03
C VAL A 121 13.16 15.38 -5.93
N GLU A 122 13.21 16.62 -5.47
CA GLU A 122 12.36 17.13 -4.39
C GLU A 122 10.88 17.10 -4.77
N ARG A 123 10.55 17.50 -6.01
CA ARG A 123 9.17 17.48 -6.51
C ARG A 123 8.69 16.06 -6.75
N ARG A 124 9.55 15.23 -7.35
CA ARG A 124 9.24 13.81 -7.59
C ARG A 124 8.98 13.07 -6.28
N GLU A 125 9.83 13.25 -5.28
CA GLU A 125 9.62 12.64 -3.95
C GLU A 125 8.36 13.18 -3.27
N ALA A 126 8.03 14.47 -3.43
CA ALA A 126 6.80 15.03 -2.90
C ALA A 126 5.53 14.43 -3.54
N ILE A 127 5.55 14.16 -4.85
CA ILE A 127 4.44 13.47 -5.55
C ILE A 127 4.25 12.06 -4.99
N HIS A 128 5.34 11.29 -4.88
CA HIS A 128 5.31 9.94 -4.30
C HIS A 128 4.82 9.94 -2.85
N ALA A 129 5.23 10.93 -2.05
CA ALA A 129 4.76 11.09 -0.68
C ALA A 129 3.26 11.46 -0.63
N ALA A 130 2.78 12.32 -1.52
CA ALA A 130 1.37 12.70 -1.59
C ALA A 130 0.45 11.52 -1.97
N ALA A 131 0.90 10.64 -2.86
CA ALA A 131 0.15 9.45 -3.28
C ALA A 131 0.28 8.25 -2.32
N SER A 132 1.04 8.39 -1.22
CA SER A 132 1.39 7.29 -0.33
C SER A 132 0.24 6.80 0.56
N PHE A 133 0.39 5.58 1.10
CA PHE A 133 -0.50 5.06 2.14
C PHE A 133 -0.48 5.97 3.38
N GLU A 134 0.67 6.54 3.73
CA GLU A 134 0.83 7.41 4.90
C GLU A 134 0.02 8.70 4.76
N MET A 135 -0.04 9.28 3.55
CA MET A 135 -0.89 10.44 3.26
C MET A 135 -2.36 10.08 3.35
N TRP A 136 -2.75 8.97 2.70
CA TRP A 136 -4.11 8.44 2.77
C TRP A 136 -4.54 8.20 4.24
N HIS A 137 -3.71 7.50 5.02
CA HIS A 137 -4.00 7.13 6.40
C HIS A 137 -4.12 8.36 7.29
N ARG A 138 -3.24 9.36 7.12
CA ARG A 138 -3.35 10.64 7.82
C ARG A 138 -4.68 11.32 7.54
N LEU A 139 -5.06 11.46 6.26
CA LEU A 139 -6.28 12.16 5.87
C LEU A 139 -7.54 11.41 6.34
N ARG A 140 -7.54 10.08 6.22
CA ARG A 140 -8.70 9.22 6.52
C ARG A 140 -8.86 8.91 8.00
N GLU A 141 -7.80 8.45 8.65
CA GLU A 141 -7.87 7.92 10.02
C GLU A 141 -7.53 8.98 11.07
N HIS A 142 -6.52 9.84 10.83
CA HIS A 142 -6.15 10.86 11.83
C HIS A 142 -7.01 12.11 11.73
N GLN A 143 -7.41 12.49 10.52
CA GLN A 143 -8.19 13.70 10.26
C GLN A 143 -9.68 13.44 10.00
N GLY A 144 -10.09 12.17 9.84
CA GLY A 144 -11.49 11.78 9.66
C GLY A 144 -12.13 12.30 8.36
N LEU A 145 -11.34 12.62 7.34
CA LEU A 145 -11.87 13.14 6.09
C LEU A 145 -12.54 12.04 5.27
N SER A 146 -13.59 12.41 4.53
CA SER A 146 -14.23 11.50 3.57
C SER A 146 -13.27 11.12 2.44
N GLN A 147 -13.43 9.93 1.86
CA GLN A 147 -12.63 9.48 0.73
C GLN A 147 -12.58 10.51 -0.41
N LYS A 148 -13.74 11.04 -0.82
CA LYS A 148 -13.84 12.05 -1.88
C LYS A 148 -12.98 13.29 -1.60
N LEU A 149 -13.12 13.86 -0.40
CA LEU A 149 -12.33 15.04 -0.01
C LEU A 149 -10.83 14.72 0.07
N SER A 150 -10.46 13.53 0.55
CA SER A 150 -9.07 13.12 0.60
C SER A 150 -8.47 12.95 -0.81
N CYS A 151 -9.21 12.34 -1.75
CA CYS A 151 -8.81 12.29 -3.17
C CYS A 151 -8.64 13.70 -3.74
N ASP A 152 -9.64 14.58 -3.59
CA ASP A 152 -9.60 15.95 -4.12
C ASP A 152 -8.37 16.73 -3.61
N ILE A 153 -8.00 16.56 -2.33
CA ILE A 153 -6.81 17.17 -1.74
C ILE A 153 -5.54 16.65 -2.41
N VAL A 154 -5.38 15.32 -2.51
CA VAL A 154 -4.16 14.72 -3.07
C VAL A 154 -4.04 15.01 -4.57
N THR A 155 -5.13 14.96 -5.33
CA THR A 155 -5.15 15.35 -6.74
C THR A 155 -4.66 16.78 -6.93
N LYS A 156 -5.14 17.74 -6.13
CA LYS A 156 -4.70 19.14 -6.19
C LYS A 156 -3.24 19.32 -5.80
N LEU A 157 -2.76 18.59 -4.78
CA LEU A 157 -1.36 18.61 -4.36
C LEU A 157 -0.46 18.11 -5.50
N ILE A 158 -0.79 16.96 -6.11
CA ILE A 158 -0.01 16.40 -7.21
C ILE A 158 -0.04 17.32 -8.43
N ALA A 159 -1.22 17.85 -8.81
CA ALA A 159 -1.34 18.78 -9.94
C ALA A 159 -0.45 20.03 -9.76
N GLY A 160 -0.41 20.59 -8.55
CA GLY A 160 0.46 21.73 -8.22
C GLY A 160 1.96 21.38 -8.27
N LEU A 161 2.33 20.13 -7.96
CA LEU A 161 3.72 19.66 -8.01
C LEU A 161 4.19 19.33 -9.42
N VAL A 162 3.29 18.85 -10.29
CA VAL A 162 3.59 18.52 -11.69
C VAL A 162 3.62 19.76 -12.57
N SER A 163 2.86 20.80 -12.23
CA SER A 163 2.83 22.05 -13.01
C SER A 163 4.21 22.73 -13.05
N PRO A 164 4.66 23.22 -14.23
CA PRO A 164 5.84 24.07 -14.30
C PRO A 164 5.60 25.35 -13.50
N GLN A 165 6.63 25.80 -12.77
CA GLN A 165 6.63 27.12 -12.13
C GLN A 165 6.88 28.21 -13.16
#